data_AF-A0A7U6GD95-F1
#
_entry.id   AF-A0A7U6GD95-F1
#
_cell.length_a   1.000
_cell.length_b   1.000
_cell.length_c   1.000
_cell.angle_alpha   90.00
_cell.angle_beta   90.00
_cell.angle_gamma   90.00
#
_symmetry.space_group_name_H-M   'P 1'
#
loop_
_entity.id
_entity.type
_entity.pdbx_description
1 polymer ?
#
loop_
_entity_poly.entity_id
_entity_poly.type
_entity_poly.pdbx_seq_one_letter_code
_entity_poly.pdbx_strand_id
1 'polypeptide(L)'
;MSFKDLPFLDVFLIYYLVPFILIIGGIGMLQVKQNEWFGLRTPATLSDPEVWDKANKVTAIWSIVVGIVLLPFNITSYLLKWPIWIQISLMIVIPIGLGIFGLIYSDRLKLQKNDITDKPFIISKSLVYAIFLISIFTIFVNISVFFVFLNSFIAVRICGMVVAILGIVFSILFLKDASLVDKDRTKNFEKHFLWFTIFTILWSLVSVGLAYVILR
;
A
#
# COMPACT_ATOMS: atom_id res chain seq x y z
N MET A 1 -11.90 -9.77 -22.92
CA MET A 1 -12.43 -8.50 -23.45
C MET A 1 -11.26 -7.54 -23.59
N SER A 2 -11.05 -6.98 -24.79
CA SER A 2 -9.95 -6.05 -25.05
C SER A 2 -10.34 -4.66 -24.53
N PHE A 3 -9.36 -3.84 -24.12
CA PHE A 3 -9.60 -2.45 -23.66
C PHE A 3 -10.29 -1.58 -24.73
N LYS A 4 -10.21 -1.99 -25.99
CA LYS A 4 -10.90 -1.36 -27.13
C LYS A 4 -12.41 -1.56 -27.11
N ASP A 5 -12.89 -2.57 -26.38
CA ASP A 5 -14.29 -3.00 -26.40
C ASP A 5 -15.10 -2.40 -25.23
N LEU A 6 -14.42 -1.83 -24.23
CA LEU A 6 -15.07 -1.11 -23.13
C LEU A 6 -15.28 0.35 -23.53
N PRO A 7 -16.48 0.91 -23.31
CA PRO A 7 -16.73 2.32 -23.50
C PRO A 7 -15.70 3.13 -22.69
N PHE A 8 -15.06 4.11 -23.34
CA PHE A 8 -14.11 5.03 -22.68
C PHE A 8 -14.68 5.58 -21.36
N LEU A 9 -15.98 5.82 -21.32
CA LEU A 9 -16.71 6.33 -20.16
C LEU A 9 -16.67 5.37 -18.95
N ASP A 10 -16.79 4.06 -19.16
CA ASP A 10 -16.91 3.07 -18.07
C ASP A 10 -15.57 2.85 -17.37
N VAL A 11 -14.52 2.76 -18.19
CA VAL A 11 -13.11 2.76 -17.75
C VAL A 11 -12.85 4.03 -16.95
N PHE A 12 -13.16 5.19 -17.53
CA PHE A 12 -12.93 6.48 -16.88
C PHE A 12 -13.66 6.55 -15.52
N LEU A 13 -14.97 6.31 -15.47
CA LEU A 13 -15.75 6.40 -14.23
C LEU A 13 -15.17 5.53 -13.10
N ILE A 14 -14.79 4.29 -13.39
CA ILE A 14 -14.22 3.38 -12.38
C ILE A 14 -12.84 3.88 -11.92
N TYR A 15 -11.98 4.35 -12.83
CA TYR A 15 -10.63 4.80 -12.48
C TYR A 15 -10.60 6.13 -11.72
N TYR A 16 -11.59 6.98 -11.87
CA TYR A 16 -11.63 8.24 -11.12
C TYR A 16 -12.40 8.11 -9.81
N LEU A 17 -13.31 7.14 -9.70
CA LEU A 17 -14.14 6.96 -8.51
C LEU A 17 -13.30 6.76 -7.24
N VAL A 18 -12.31 5.86 -7.25
CA VAL A 18 -11.51 5.57 -6.05
C VAL A 18 -10.69 6.80 -5.59
N PRO A 19 -9.90 7.48 -6.46
CA PRO A 19 -9.23 8.73 -6.09
C PRO A 19 -10.18 9.80 -5.56
N PHE A 20 -11.35 9.97 -6.18
CA PHE A 20 -12.34 10.94 -5.70
C PHE A 20 -12.91 10.56 -4.33
N ILE A 21 -13.21 9.28 -4.09
CA ILE A 21 -13.63 8.80 -2.77
C ILE A 21 -12.55 9.06 -1.73
N LEU A 22 -11.27 8.83 -2.04
CA LEU A 22 -10.17 9.11 -1.11
C LEU A 22 -10.03 10.60 -0.80
N ILE A 23 -10.16 11.47 -1.80
CA ILE A 23 -10.07 12.93 -1.62
C ILE A 23 -11.28 13.44 -0.83
N ILE A 24 -12.50 13.16 -1.28
CA ILE A 24 -13.74 13.64 -0.65
C ILE A 24 -13.88 13.04 0.75
N GLY A 25 -13.62 11.73 0.88
CA GLY A 25 -13.62 11.02 2.16
C GLY A 25 -12.59 11.60 3.12
N GLY A 26 -11.37 11.84 2.64
CA GLY A 26 -10.32 12.50 3.42
C GLY A 26 -10.71 13.90 3.86
N ILE A 27 -11.27 14.74 2.99
CA ILE A 27 -11.75 16.08 3.36
C ILE A 27 -12.83 15.99 4.45
N GLY A 28 -13.80 15.08 4.30
CA GLY A 28 -14.81 14.85 5.33
C GLY A 28 -14.20 14.42 6.66
N MET A 29 -13.18 13.56 6.63
CA MET A 29 -12.51 13.06 7.83
C MET A 29 -11.76 14.15 8.62
N LEU A 30 -11.36 15.26 7.99
CA LEU A 30 -10.73 16.40 8.67
C LEU A 30 -11.68 17.13 9.61
N GLN A 31 -13.00 17.06 9.35
CA GLN A 31 -14.01 17.88 10.02
C GLN A 31 -14.94 17.05 10.92
N VAL A 32 -14.95 15.73 10.75
CA VAL A 32 -15.92 14.87 11.42
C VAL A 32 -15.56 14.65 12.90
N LYS A 33 -16.52 14.92 13.78
CA LYS A 33 -16.44 14.53 15.19
C LYS A 33 -16.54 13.01 15.34
N GLN A 34 -16.12 12.50 16.49
CA GLN A 34 -16.21 11.07 16.82
C GLN A 34 -17.64 10.54 16.61
N ASN A 35 -17.76 9.49 15.81
CA ASN A 35 -19.03 8.84 15.46
C ASN A 35 -18.80 7.40 15.00
N GLU A 36 -19.86 6.61 14.89
CA GLU A 36 -19.75 5.19 14.53
C GLU A 36 -19.84 4.90 13.02
N TRP A 37 -20.07 5.91 12.19
CA TRP A 37 -20.45 5.75 10.78
C TRP A 37 -19.34 6.14 9.80
N PHE A 38 -18.56 7.17 10.11
CA PHE A 38 -17.64 7.80 9.17
C PHE A 38 -16.30 8.15 9.81
N GLY A 39 -15.22 7.82 9.11
CA GLY A 39 -13.83 8.00 9.54
C GLY A 39 -13.10 6.69 9.84
N LEU A 40 -11.89 6.83 10.37
CA LEU A 40 -11.07 5.73 10.86
C LEU A 40 -11.67 5.19 12.16
N ARG A 41 -12.35 4.06 12.07
CA ARG A 41 -13.07 3.42 13.18
C ARG A 41 -12.29 2.22 13.68
N THR A 42 -11.51 2.44 14.72
CA THR A 42 -10.75 1.40 15.41
C THR A 42 -11.16 1.41 16.88
N PRO A 43 -10.95 0.31 17.63
CA PRO A 43 -11.19 0.33 19.07
C PRO A 43 -10.41 1.44 19.78
N ALA A 44 -9.27 1.87 19.24
CA ALA A 44 -8.51 3.00 19.75
C ALA A 44 -9.23 4.34 19.49
N THR A 45 -9.60 4.64 18.25
CA THR A 45 -10.26 5.91 17.91
C THR A 45 -11.66 6.03 18.49
N LEU A 46 -12.43 4.94 18.61
CA LEU A 46 -13.78 4.96 19.18
C LEU A 46 -13.79 5.08 20.71
N SER A 47 -12.68 4.72 21.38
CA SER A 47 -12.60 4.84 22.84
C SER A 47 -12.24 6.23 23.35
N ASP A 48 -11.68 7.10 22.50
CA ASP A 48 -11.10 8.37 22.93
C ASP A 48 -11.23 9.46 21.85
N PRO A 49 -11.96 10.56 22.11
CA PRO A 49 -12.16 11.65 21.16
C PRO A 49 -10.88 12.33 20.68
N GLU A 50 -9.83 12.37 21.50
CA GLU A 50 -8.56 13.00 21.13
C GLU A 50 -7.75 12.10 20.18
N VAL A 51 -7.75 10.79 20.46
CA VAL A 51 -7.14 9.79 19.56
C VAL A 51 -7.90 9.76 18.24
N TRP A 52 -9.24 9.86 18.28
CA TRP A 52 -10.07 10.00 17.08
C TRP A 52 -9.62 11.18 16.22
N ASP A 53 -9.55 12.37 16.80
CA ASP A 53 -9.25 13.61 16.06
C ASP A 53 -7.86 13.54 15.41
N LYS A 54 -6.84 13.15 16.18
CA LYS A 54 -5.47 13.03 15.68
C LYS A 54 -5.33 11.96 14.61
N ALA A 55 -5.90 10.77 14.82
CA ALA A 55 -5.78 9.65 13.88
C ALA A 55 -6.55 9.91 12.57
N ASN A 56 -7.76 10.46 12.66
CA ASN A 56 -8.55 10.82 11.50
C ASN A 56 -7.89 11.92 10.69
N LYS A 57 -7.35 12.98 11.32
CA LYS A 57 -6.66 14.06 10.60
C LYS A 57 -5.44 13.56 9.81
N VAL A 58 -4.61 12.72 10.41
CA VAL A 58 -3.43 12.17 9.72
C VAL A 58 -3.84 11.24 8.58
N THR A 59 -4.78 10.32 8.84
CA THR A 59 -5.28 9.39 7.81
C THR A 59 -6.01 10.12 6.68
N ALA A 60 -6.71 11.21 7.00
CA ALA A 60 -7.38 12.09 6.06
C ALA A 60 -6.38 12.77 5.12
N ILE A 61 -5.32 13.39 5.68
CA ILE A 61 -4.27 14.04 4.90
C ILE A 61 -3.64 13.03 3.94
N TRP A 62 -3.28 11.84 4.42
CA TRP A 62 -2.71 10.81 3.56
C TRP A 62 -3.68 10.31 2.50
N SER A 63 -4.96 10.14 2.82
CA SER A 63 -5.99 9.78 1.83
C SER A 63 -6.11 10.84 0.73
N ILE A 64 -6.10 12.13 1.09
CA ILE A 64 -6.15 13.24 0.13
C ILE A 64 -4.90 13.23 -0.76
N VAL A 65 -3.71 13.15 -0.16
CA VAL A 65 -2.43 13.13 -0.90
C VAL A 65 -2.40 11.97 -1.89
N VAL A 66 -2.75 10.77 -1.43
CA VAL A 66 -2.80 9.58 -2.27
C VAL A 66 -3.82 9.72 -3.40
N GLY A 67 -5.02 10.21 -3.11
CA GLY A 67 -6.03 10.43 -4.14
C GLY A 67 -5.56 11.43 -5.20
N ILE A 68 -4.95 12.55 -4.79
CA ILE A 68 -4.36 13.54 -5.70
C ILE A 68 -3.26 12.92 -6.56
N VAL A 69 -2.41 12.05 -6.01
CA VAL A 69 -1.34 11.36 -6.76
C VAL A 69 -1.91 10.32 -7.74
N LEU A 70 -2.99 9.64 -7.37
CA LEU A 70 -3.62 8.63 -8.24
C LEU A 70 -4.32 9.23 -9.47
N LEU A 71 -4.82 10.47 -9.38
CA LEU A 71 -5.45 11.14 -10.52
C LEU A 71 -4.53 11.27 -11.76
N PRO A 72 -3.36 11.93 -11.70
CA PRO A 72 -2.44 12.02 -12.84
C PRO A 72 -1.83 10.66 -13.20
N PHE A 73 -1.70 9.76 -12.22
CA PHE A 73 -1.23 8.40 -12.49
C PHE A 73 -2.21 7.64 -13.38
N ASN A 74 -3.52 7.74 -13.15
CA ASN A 74 -4.54 7.11 -13.98
C ASN A 74 -4.62 7.75 -15.38
N ILE A 75 -4.45 9.07 -15.50
CA ILE A 75 -4.31 9.74 -16.81
C ILE A 75 -3.11 9.17 -17.55
N THR A 76 -1.97 9.09 -16.88
CA THR A 76 -0.72 8.61 -17.46
C THR A 76 -0.87 7.15 -17.88
N SER A 77 -1.38 6.28 -17.02
CA SER A 77 -1.58 4.86 -17.33
C SER A 77 -2.52 4.65 -18.52
N TYR A 78 -3.54 5.50 -18.67
CA TYR A 78 -4.42 5.50 -19.84
C TYR A 78 -3.67 5.91 -21.12
N LEU A 79 -2.97 7.05 -21.11
CA LEU A 79 -2.22 7.56 -22.27
C LEU A 79 -1.12 6.58 -22.71
N LEU A 80 -0.48 5.93 -21.76
CA LEU A 80 0.56 4.94 -21.96
C LEU A 80 0.02 3.52 -22.23
N LYS A 81 -1.31 3.35 -22.27
CA LYS A 81 -2.00 2.07 -22.53
C LYS A 81 -1.54 0.92 -21.64
N TRP A 82 -1.34 1.21 -20.36
CA TRP A 82 -0.91 0.19 -19.42
C TRP A 82 -1.96 -0.91 -19.25
N PRO A 83 -1.52 -2.15 -18.95
CA PRO A 83 -2.44 -3.23 -18.65
C PRO A 83 -3.39 -2.90 -17.51
N ILE A 84 -4.68 -3.18 -17.72
CA ILE A 84 -5.77 -2.83 -16.81
C ILE A 84 -5.61 -3.39 -15.40
N TRP A 85 -4.98 -4.57 -15.28
CA TRP A 85 -4.76 -5.25 -14.01
C TRP A 85 -3.75 -4.50 -13.11
N ILE A 86 -2.80 -3.74 -13.68
CA ILE A 86 -1.86 -2.91 -12.91
C ILE A 86 -2.65 -1.81 -12.18
N GLN A 87 -3.56 -1.16 -12.91
CA GLN A 87 -4.39 -0.08 -12.37
C GLN A 87 -5.30 -0.62 -11.27
N ILE A 88 -6.03 -1.71 -11.52
CA ILE A 88 -6.89 -2.35 -10.52
C ILE A 88 -6.10 -2.75 -9.26
N SER A 89 -4.90 -3.30 -9.43
CA SER A 89 -4.06 -3.69 -8.29
C SER A 89 -3.70 -2.50 -7.41
N LEU A 90 -3.29 -1.38 -8.02
CA LEU A 90 -2.96 -0.16 -7.28
C LEU A 90 -4.18 0.44 -6.58
N MET A 91 -5.34 0.42 -7.24
CA MET A 91 -6.61 0.91 -6.67
C MET A 91 -7.08 0.12 -5.44
N ILE A 92 -6.66 -1.13 -5.29
CA ILE A 92 -7.03 -1.98 -4.14
C ILE A 92 -5.94 -1.91 -3.07
N VAL A 93 -4.68 -2.09 -3.47
CA VAL A 93 -3.55 -2.18 -2.53
C VAL A 93 -3.36 -0.87 -1.76
N ILE A 94 -3.50 0.27 -2.42
CA ILE A 94 -3.24 1.57 -1.80
C ILE A 94 -4.26 1.91 -0.70
N PRO A 95 -5.59 1.84 -0.93
CA PRO A 95 -6.57 2.05 0.14
C PRO A 95 -6.43 1.07 1.31
N ILE A 96 -6.12 -0.20 1.02
CA ILE A 96 -5.85 -1.20 2.08
C ILE A 96 -4.63 -0.77 2.91
N GLY A 97 -3.55 -0.36 2.25
CA GLY A 97 -2.35 0.15 2.90
C GLY A 97 -2.63 1.35 3.81
N LEU A 98 -3.45 2.31 3.34
CA LEU A 98 -3.90 3.45 4.14
C LEU A 98 -4.72 3.02 5.36
N GLY A 99 -5.63 2.04 5.20
CA GLY A 99 -6.41 1.49 6.30
C GLY A 99 -5.54 0.83 7.38
N ILE A 100 -4.56 0.03 6.95
CA ILE A 100 -3.58 -0.60 7.86
C ILE A 100 -2.72 0.45 8.56
N PHE A 101 -2.26 1.46 7.82
CA PHE A 101 -1.50 2.58 8.39
C PHE A 101 -2.32 3.31 9.47
N GLY A 102 -3.58 3.65 9.17
CA GLY A 102 -4.48 4.31 10.12
C GLY A 102 -4.70 3.47 11.38
N LEU A 103 -4.93 2.16 11.23
CA LEU A 103 -5.03 1.21 12.34
C LEU A 103 -3.81 1.30 13.27
N ILE A 104 -2.61 1.09 12.71
CA ILE A 104 -1.35 1.12 13.47
C ILE A 104 -1.14 2.48 14.15
N TYR A 105 -1.41 3.58 13.42
CA TYR A 105 -1.22 4.93 13.95
C TYR A 105 -2.16 5.23 15.12
N SER A 106 -3.44 4.82 15.02
CA SER A 106 -4.41 5.02 16.09
C SER A 106 -4.07 4.25 17.37
N ASP A 107 -3.57 3.01 17.24
CA ASP A 107 -3.14 2.21 18.38
C ASP A 107 -1.92 2.84 19.06
N ARG A 108 -0.98 3.38 18.29
CA ARG A 108 0.19 4.11 18.81
C ARG A 108 -0.22 5.35 19.61
N LEU A 109 -1.15 6.14 19.10
CA LEU A 109 -1.65 7.33 19.79
C LEU A 109 -2.29 6.97 21.14
N LYS A 110 -3.06 5.88 21.20
CA LYS A 110 -3.67 5.41 22.45
C LYS A 110 -2.64 4.95 23.47
N LEU A 111 -1.59 4.24 23.03
CA LEU A 111 -0.50 3.82 23.91
C LEU A 111 0.29 5.01 24.48
N GLN A 112 0.59 6.00 23.63
CA GLN A 112 1.28 7.23 24.05
C GLN A 112 0.46 8.03 25.07
N LYS A 113 -0.86 8.13 24.87
CA LYS A 113 -1.74 8.86 25.77
C LYS A 113 -1.86 8.23 27.17
N ASN A 114 -1.78 6.90 27.26
CA ASN A 114 -1.85 6.20 28.55
C ASN A 114 -0.55 6.24 29.36
N ASP A 115 0.42 7.07 28.95
CA ASP A 115 1.73 7.23 29.60
C ASP A 115 2.45 5.89 29.83
N ILE A 116 2.14 4.89 28.99
CA ILE A 116 2.87 3.64 28.89
C ILE A 116 4.15 3.97 28.11
N THR A 117 5.03 4.70 28.79
CA THR A 117 6.38 5.02 28.37
C THR A 117 7.10 3.71 28.07
N ASP A 118 7.62 3.61 26.85
CA ASP A 118 8.55 2.58 26.41
C ASP A 118 8.08 1.12 26.46
N LYS A 119 6.83 0.82 26.06
CA LYS A 119 6.62 -0.53 25.51
C LYS A 119 7.19 -0.57 24.08
N PRO A 120 8.31 -1.28 23.83
CA PRO A 120 8.84 -1.48 22.48
C PRO A 120 7.68 -1.93 21.58
N PHE A 121 7.46 -1.26 20.44
CA PHE A 121 6.44 -1.62 19.46
C PHE A 121 6.56 -3.12 19.14
N ILE A 122 5.62 -3.86 19.73
CA ILE A 122 5.40 -5.26 19.47
C ILE A 122 4.61 -5.27 18.17
N ILE A 123 5.31 -5.47 17.05
CA ILE A 123 4.64 -5.76 15.79
C ILE A 123 3.71 -6.93 16.06
N SER A 124 2.40 -6.72 15.90
CA SER A 124 1.45 -7.79 16.11
C SER A 124 1.80 -8.93 15.14
N LYS A 125 1.74 -10.17 15.62
CA LYS A 125 1.96 -11.33 14.75
C LYS A 125 1.08 -11.26 13.50
N SER A 126 -0.14 -10.75 13.65
CA SER A 126 -1.07 -10.50 12.53
C SER A 126 -0.55 -9.50 11.51
N LEU A 127 0.09 -8.40 11.90
CA LEU A 127 0.69 -7.45 10.96
C LEU A 127 1.87 -8.06 10.22
N VAL A 128 2.72 -8.82 10.92
CA VAL A 128 3.81 -9.59 10.30
C VAL A 128 3.24 -10.55 9.25
N TYR A 129 2.22 -11.33 9.60
CA TYR A 129 1.59 -12.25 8.66
C TYR A 129 0.90 -11.53 7.50
N ALA A 130 0.31 -10.35 7.73
CA ALA A 130 -0.31 -9.56 6.67
C ALA A 130 0.73 -9.04 5.67
N ILE A 131 1.84 -8.47 6.15
CA ILE A 131 2.95 -8.01 5.29
C ILE A 131 3.55 -9.19 4.52
N PHE A 132 3.71 -10.34 5.18
CA PHE A 132 4.19 -11.56 4.56
C PHE A 132 3.23 -12.08 3.47
N LEU A 133 1.92 -12.12 3.74
CA LEU A 133 0.89 -12.51 2.76
C LEU A 133 0.87 -11.57 1.55
N ILE A 134 0.94 -10.25 1.77
CA ILE A 134 1.03 -9.26 0.70
C ILE A 134 2.29 -9.48 -0.14
N SER A 135 3.42 -9.80 0.50
CA SER A 135 4.68 -10.08 -0.19
C SER A 135 4.58 -11.35 -1.04
N ILE A 136 4.03 -12.44 -0.49
CA ILE A 136 3.77 -13.68 -1.25
C ILE A 136 2.84 -13.42 -2.42
N PHE A 137 1.74 -12.71 -2.19
CA PHE A 137 0.77 -12.38 -3.23
C PHE A 137 1.43 -11.57 -4.35
N THR A 138 2.27 -10.60 -4.00
CA THR A 138 3.02 -9.80 -4.97
C THR A 138 3.98 -10.68 -5.78
N ILE A 139 4.72 -11.59 -5.14
CA ILE A 139 5.58 -12.57 -5.82
C ILE A 139 4.74 -13.42 -6.77
N PHE A 140 3.61 -13.96 -6.31
CA PHE A 140 2.74 -14.82 -7.11
C PHE A 140 2.16 -14.09 -8.34
N VAL A 141 1.73 -12.84 -8.19
CA VAL A 141 1.24 -12.01 -9.30
C VAL A 141 2.36 -11.78 -10.31
N ASN A 142 3.58 -11.45 -9.87
CA ASN A 142 4.72 -11.23 -10.78
C ASN A 142 5.13 -12.52 -11.52
N ILE A 143 5.14 -13.66 -10.84
CA ILE A 143 5.37 -14.98 -11.47
C ILE A 143 4.24 -15.31 -12.46
N SER A 144 2.99 -15.03 -12.12
CA SER A 144 1.86 -15.27 -13.01
C SER A 144 1.95 -14.41 -14.27
N VAL A 145 2.33 -13.13 -14.13
CA VAL A 145 2.59 -12.23 -15.27
C VAL A 145 3.72 -12.78 -16.15
N PHE A 146 4.77 -13.34 -15.55
CA PHE A 146 5.87 -13.99 -16.27
C PHE A 146 5.39 -15.14 -17.17
N PHE A 147 4.47 -15.98 -16.69
CA PHE A 147 3.99 -17.15 -17.43
C PHE A 147 2.84 -16.85 -18.40
N VAL A 148 2.00 -15.85 -18.13
CA VAL A 148 0.83 -15.55 -18.97
C VAL A 148 1.23 -14.77 -20.24
N PHE A 149 2.27 -13.94 -20.19
CA PHE A 149 2.75 -13.18 -21.35
C PHE A 149 3.88 -13.91 -22.10
N LEU A 150 3.59 -15.11 -22.62
CA LEU A 150 4.55 -15.93 -23.38
C LEU A 150 5.12 -15.22 -24.62
N ASN A 151 4.41 -14.24 -25.19
CA ASN A 151 4.90 -13.44 -26.34
C ASN A 151 5.61 -12.12 -25.94
N SER A 152 5.80 -11.85 -24.64
CA SER A 152 6.53 -10.66 -24.21
C SER A 152 8.05 -10.88 -24.21
N PHE A 153 8.79 -9.82 -24.57
CA PHE A 153 10.24 -9.77 -24.66
C PHE A 153 10.93 -10.37 -23.42
N ILE A 154 12.05 -11.08 -23.65
CA ILE A 154 12.97 -11.65 -22.66
C ILE A 154 13.26 -10.71 -21.47
N ALA A 155 13.24 -9.40 -21.69
CA ALA A 155 13.47 -8.39 -20.65
C ALA A 155 12.37 -8.36 -19.57
N VAL A 156 11.09 -8.53 -19.91
CA VAL A 156 9.99 -8.60 -18.92
C VAL A 156 10.14 -9.85 -18.05
N ARG A 157 10.58 -10.94 -18.67
CA ARG A 157 10.86 -12.22 -17.99
C ARG A 157 12.03 -12.09 -17.01
N ILE A 158 13.14 -11.49 -17.43
CA ILE A 158 14.30 -11.24 -16.56
C ILE A 158 13.92 -10.31 -15.41
N CYS A 159 13.15 -9.25 -15.67
CA CYS A 159 12.70 -8.33 -14.63
C CYS A 159 11.82 -9.04 -13.58
N GLY A 160 10.89 -9.90 -14.00
CA GLY A 160 10.09 -10.72 -13.10
C GLY A 160 10.91 -11.70 -12.25
N MET A 161 11.93 -12.34 -12.83
CA MET A 161 12.84 -13.23 -12.07
C MET A 161 13.67 -12.47 -11.03
N VAL A 162 14.22 -11.31 -11.39
CA VAL A 162 15.00 -10.47 -10.46
C VAL A 162 14.13 -9.99 -9.29
N VAL A 163 12.86 -9.62 -9.55
CA VAL A 163 11.89 -9.25 -8.51
C VAL A 163 11.58 -10.42 -7.58
N ALA A 164 11.37 -11.62 -8.13
CA ALA A 164 11.13 -12.82 -7.33
C ALA A 164 12.33 -13.16 -6.44
N ILE A 165 13.56 -13.08 -6.97
CA ILE A 165 14.79 -13.32 -6.21
C ILE A 165 14.95 -12.30 -5.09
N LEU A 166 14.75 -11.01 -5.37
CA LEU A 166 14.84 -9.96 -4.35
C LEU A 166 13.79 -10.14 -3.25
N GLY A 167 12.54 -10.48 -3.61
CA GLY A 167 11.47 -10.78 -2.65
C GLY A 167 11.80 -11.98 -1.75
N ILE A 168 12.43 -13.01 -2.30
CA ILE A 168 12.92 -14.19 -1.54
C ILE A 168 14.05 -13.80 -0.61
N VAL A 169 15.08 -13.08 -1.09
CA VAL A 169 16.20 -12.60 -0.26
C VAL A 169 15.68 -11.74 0.89
N PHE A 170 14.76 -10.83 0.61
CA PHE A 170 14.14 -10.01 1.64
C PHE A 170 13.32 -10.81 2.65
N SER A 171 12.54 -11.80 2.18
CA SER A 171 11.78 -12.68 3.06
C SER A 171 12.69 -13.49 3.97
N ILE A 172 13.85 -13.94 3.46
CA ILE A 172 14.86 -14.66 4.25
C ILE A 172 15.50 -13.74 5.29
N LEU A 173 15.90 -12.53 4.90
CA LEU A 173 16.45 -11.54 5.83
C LEU A 173 15.43 -11.18 6.91
N PHE A 174 14.17 -10.98 6.53
CA PHE A 174 13.07 -10.70 7.42
C PHE A 174 12.81 -11.86 8.39
N LEU A 175 12.78 -13.12 7.92
CA LEU A 175 12.62 -14.31 8.77
C LEU A 175 13.81 -14.50 9.71
N LYS A 176 15.03 -14.24 9.23
CA LYS A 176 16.26 -14.29 10.02
C LYS A 176 16.26 -13.24 11.13
N ASP A 177 15.87 -12.00 10.83
CA ASP A 177 15.75 -10.95 11.84
C ASP A 177 14.57 -11.20 12.79
N ALA A 178 13.43 -11.69 12.28
CA ALA A 178 12.28 -12.04 13.10
C ALA A 178 12.57 -13.18 14.09
N SER A 179 13.46 -14.12 13.73
CA SER A 179 13.91 -15.24 14.56
C SER A 179 15.03 -14.89 15.54
N LEU A 180 15.91 -13.95 15.20
CA LEU A 180 16.97 -13.47 16.11
C LEU A 180 16.43 -12.50 17.18
N VAL A 181 15.34 -11.81 16.89
CA VAL A 181 14.86 -10.68 17.68
C VAL A 181 13.56 -11.04 18.40
N ASP A 182 13.65 -11.92 19.40
CA ASP A 182 12.57 -12.15 20.39
C ASP A 182 12.86 -11.43 21.74
N LYS A 183 13.88 -10.54 21.80
CA LYS A 183 14.21 -9.76 23.02
C LYS A 183 14.40 -8.23 22.87
N ASP A 184 14.78 -7.66 21.72
CA ASP A 184 15.08 -6.20 21.55
C ASP A 184 14.26 -5.47 20.45
N ARG A 185 12.97 -5.80 20.35
CA ARG A 185 12.22 -5.95 19.09
C ARG A 185 11.75 -4.71 18.30
N THR A 186 12.24 -3.49 18.55
CA THR A 186 11.57 -2.31 17.96
C THR A 186 12.46 -1.30 17.28
N LYS A 187 13.55 -0.90 17.92
CA LYS A 187 14.35 0.25 17.42
C LYS A 187 15.00 -0.02 16.06
N ASN A 188 15.36 -1.27 15.77
CA ASN A 188 15.96 -1.62 14.48
C ASN A 188 14.95 -1.76 13.34
N PHE A 189 13.72 -2.20 13.61
CA PHE A 189 12.70 -2.30 12.56
C PHE A 189 12.31 -0.92 12.02
N GLU A 190 12.10 0.07 12.90
CA GLU A 190 11.78 1.44 12.46
C GLU A 190 12.89 2.06 11.62
N LYS A 191 14.16 1.76 11.93
CA LYS A 191 15.31 2.24 11.16
C LYS A 191 15.33 1.70 9.73
N HIS A 192 14.88 0.47 9.51
CA HIS A 192 14.93 -0.19 8.20
C HIS A 192 13.60 -0.16 7.43
N PHE A 193 12.47 0.09 8.11
CA PHE A 193 11.15 0.18 7.48
C PHE A 193 11.07 1.34 6.48
N LEU A 194 11.62 2.51 6.82
CA LEU A 194 11.65 3.65 5.90
C LEU A 194 12.42 3.31 4.61
N TRP A 195 13.58 2.68 4.75
CA TRP A 195 14.37 2.22 3.60
C TRP A 195 13.60 1.17 2.79
N PHE A 196 12.93 0.23 3.44
CA PHE A 196 12.08 -0.77 2.77
C PHE A 196 10.96 -0.12 1.95
N THR A 197 10.24 0.84 2.51
CA THR A 197 9.18 1.58 1.80
C THR A 197 9.76 2.37 0.64
N ILE A 198 10.88 3.08 0.84
CA ILE A 198 11.56 3.82 -0.24
C ILE A 198 11.99 2.88 -1.36
N PHE A 199 12.67 1.77 -1.05
CA PHE A 199 13.11 0.81 -2.06
C PHE A 199 11.95 0.18 -2.81
N THR A 200 10.87 -0.18 -2.11
CA THR A 200 9.68 -0.77 -2.75
C THR A 200 9.01 0.21 -3.71
N ILE A 201 8.85 1.48 -3.29
CA ILE A 201 8.26 2.53 -4.14
C ILE A 201 9.16 2.84 -5.33
N LEU A 202 10.45 3.10 -5.10
CA LEU A 202 11.40 3.43 -6.17
C LEU A 202 11.48 2.30 -7.20
N TRP A 203 11.41 1.06 -6.73
CA TRP A 203 11.49 -0.12 -7.59
C TRP A 203 10.19 -0.42 -8.34
N SER A 204 9.01 -0.20 -7.73
CA SER A 204 7.73 -0.24 -8.45
C SER A 204 7.72 0.78 -9.59
N LEU A 205 8.26 1.98 -9.38
CA LEU A 205 8.38 3.00 -10.42
C LEU A 205 9.32 2.58 -11.55
N VAL A 206 10.47 1.99 -11.23
CA VAL A 206 11.43 1.48 -12.22
C VAL A 206 10.85 0.30 -13.02
N SER A 207 10.20 -0.65 -12.36
CA SER A 207 9.62 -1.82 -13.02
C SER A 207 8.51 -1.43 -13.99
N VAL A 208 7.69 -0.44 -13.62
CA VAL A 208 6.63 0.10 -14.46
C VAL A 208 7.21 0.92 -15.62
N GLY A 209 8.24 1.75 -15.36
CA GLY A 209 8.93 2.52 -16.39
C GLY A 209 9.63 1.65 -17.42
N LEU A 210 10.32 0.59 -17.00
CA LEU A 210 10.98 -0.36 -17.89
C LEU A 210 9.97 -1.15 -18.72
N ALA A 211 8.90 -1.67 -18.10
CA ALA A 211 7.83 -2.34 -18.83
C ALA A 211 7.23 -1.44 -19.92
N TYR A 212 7.07 -0.14 -19.63
CA TYR A 212 6.58 0.83 -20.59
C TYR A 212 7.56 1.12 -21.74
N VAL A 213 8.85 1.30 -21.46
CA VAL A 213 9.88 1.55 -22.49
C VAL A 213 10.06 0.34 -23.41
N ILE A 214 9.90 -0.88 -22.89
CA ILE A 214 10.10 -2.14 -23.64
C ILE A 214 8.87 -2.52 -24.49
N LEU A 215 7.67 -2.09 -24.11
CA LEU A 215 6.42 -2.36 -24.84
C LEU A 215 6.16 -1.38 -26.00
N ARG A 216 7.05 -0.40 -26.21
CA ARG A 216 7.01 0.57 -27.30
C ARG A 216 7.96 0.16 -28.41
#